data_AF-A0A377NJH1-F1
#
_entry.id   AF-A0A377NJH1-F1
#
_cell.length_a   1.000
_cell.length_b   1.000
_cell.length_c   1.000
_cell.angle_alpha   90.00
_cell.angle_beta   90.00
_cell.angle_gamma   90.00
#
_symmetry.space_group_name_H-M   'P 1'
#
loop_
_entity.id
_entity.type
_entity.pdbx_description
1 polymer ?
#
loop_
_entity_poly.entity_id
_entity_poly.type
_entity_poly.pdbx_seq_one_letter_code
_entity_poly.pdbx_strand_id
1 'polypeptide(L)'
;MSLCGTLEFLEWESEFFHLRTAKFHADSGSPPVEATDLAGFQLVQAKVDAQDVVLLSALQAAGFQFAEGEINVRISLSSKLALVGAASPAGESDIPHVAAAASAAFALSRFRALGIKLGIARVLRSVG
;
A
#
# COMPACT_ATOMS: atom_id res chain seq x y z
N MET A 1 16.18 13.89 -11.06
CA MET A 1 14.82 14.00 -11.61
C MET A 1 13.92 14.46 -10.48
N SER A 2 13.05 15.44 -10.72
CA SER A 2 12.14 15.97 -9.71
C SER A 2 10.89 15.10 -9.59
N LEU A 3 10.42 14.89 -8.36
CA LEU A 3 9.22 14.12 -8.07
C LEU A 3 7.98 15.03 -8.18
N CYS A 4 7.30 15.05 -9.33
CA CYS A 4 6.11 15.89 -9.53
C CYS A 4 4.84 15.12 -9.17
N GLY A 5 3.99 15.73 -8.35
CA GLY A 5 2.75 15.10 -7.90
C GLY A 5 2.12 15.78 -6.70
N THR A 6 1.20 15.06 -6.05
CA THR A 6 0.48 15.55 -4.88
C THR A 6 0.61 14.58 -3.71
N LEU A 7 0.51 15.11 -2.49
CA LEU A 7 0.47 14.35 -1.25
C LEU A 7 -0.94 14.38 -0.67
N GLU A 8 -1.58 13.21 -0.62
CA GLU A 8 -2.87 13.00 0.02
C GLU A 8 -2.65 12.57 1.48
N PHE A 9 -3.21 13.29 2.44
CA PHE A 9 -3.21 12.85 3.83
C PHE A 9 -4.17 11.67 4.01
N LEU A 10 -3.69 10.57 4.61
CA LEU A 10 -4.48 9.37 4.84
C LEU A 10 -5.07 9.42 6.26
N GLU A 11 -6.24 10.02 6.41
CA GLU A 11 -6.87 10.25 7.74
C GLU A 11 -7.09 8.94 8.51
N TRP A 12 -7.75 7.96 7.89
CA TRP A 12 -8.06 6.68 8.53
C TRP A 12 -6.81 5.89 8.95
N GLU A 13 -5.80 5.76 8.07
CA GLU A 13 -4.55 5.08 8.42
C GLU A 13 -3.80 5.84 9.51
N SER A 14 -3.86 7.17 9.48
CA SER A 14 -3.17 7.99 10.46
C SER A 14 -3.77 7.87 11.86
N GLU A 15 -5.09 7.81 11.94
CA GLU A 15 -5.80 7.54 13.19
C GLU A 15 -5.52 6.12 13.69
N PHE A 16 -5.67 5.11 12.82
CA PHE A 16 -5.52 3.70 13.19
C PHE A 16 -4.10 3.33 13.64
N PHE A 17 -3.07 3.84 12.95
CA PHE A 17 -1.67 3.54 13.28
C PHE A 17 -1.02 4.59 14.20
N HIS A 18 -1.72 5.67 14.54
CA HIS A 18 -1.16 6.81 15.27
C HIS A 18 0.11 7.40 14.62
N LEU A 19 0.12 7.47 13.28
CA LEU A 19 1.22 8.00 12.47
C LEU A 19 0.68 9.04 11.51
N ARG A 20 1.36 10.17 11.30
CA ARG A 20 0.92 11.12 10.26
C ARG A 20 1.33 10.57 8.90
N THR A 21 0.40 9.96 8.18
CA THR A 21 0.69 9.24 6.93
C THR A 21 0.11 9.95 5.71
N ALA A 22 0.80 9.82 4.57
CA ALA A 22 0.32 10.30 3.28
C ALA A 22 0.56 9.31 2.15
N LYS A 23 -0.18 9.50 1.07
CA LYS A 23 0.04 8.85 -0.22
C LYS A 23 0.49 9.87 -1.25
N PHE A 24 1.61 9.61 -1.90
CA PHE A 24 2.07 10.33 -3.07
C PHE A 24 1.35 9.81 -4.32
N HIS A 25 0.81 10.74 -5.09
CA HIS A 25 0.25 10.50 -6.42
C HIS A 25 1.10 11.21 -7.45
N ALA A 26 1.73 10.44 -8.33
CA ALA A 26 2.52 11.00 -9.41
C ALA A 26 1.64 11.74 -10.40
N ASP A 27 2.03 12.97 -10.73
CA ASP A 27 1.39 13.77 -11.76
C ASP A 27 2.44 14.72 -12.34
N SER A 28 2.80 14.49 -13.61
CA SER A 28 3.78 15.32 -14.32
C SER A 28 3.33 16.77 -14.54
N GLY A 29 2.02 17.05 -14.45
CA GLY A 29 1.48 18.40 -14.52
C GLY A 29 1.52 19.16 -13.20
N SER A 30 1.77 18.47 -12.08
CA SER A 30 1.86 19.08 -10.77
C SER A 30 3.25 19.67 -10.49
N PRO A 31 3.35 20.66 -9.59
CA PRO A 31 4.64 21.13 -9.10
C PRO A 31 5.49 19.98 -8.51
N PRO A 32 6.82 20.14 -8.47
CA PRO A 32 7.69 19.25 -7.72
C PRO A 32 7.29 19.20 -6.23
N VAL A 33 7.31 18.01 -5.66
CA VAL A 33 7.22 17.79 -4.21
C VAL A 33 8.60 18.01 -3.62
N GLU A 34 8.69 18.93 -2.67
CA GLU A 34 9.95 19.26 -2.01
C GLU A 34 10.22 18.33 -0.82
N ALA A 35 11.49 18.23 -0.42
CA ALA A 35 11.88 17.43 0.74
C ALA A 35 11.16 17.85 2.03
N THR A 36 10.84 19.15 2.16
CA THR A 36 10.08 19.69 3.29
C THR A 36 8.63 19.23 3.32
N ASP A 37 8.01 19.00 2.16
CA ASP A 37 6.63 18.51 2.08
C ASP A 37 6.55 17.06 2.58
N LEU A 38 7.53 16.24 2.18
CA LEU A 38 7.67 14.86 2.65
C LEU A 38 7.98 14.79 4.16
N ALA A 39 8.83 15.69 4.66
CA ALA A 39 9.22 15.75 6.07
C ALA A 39 8.04 16.09 7.01
N GLY A 40 6.95 16.63 6.50
CA GLY A 40 5.72 16.85 7.26
C GLY A 40 5.01 15.56 7.68
N PHE A 41 5.36 14.41 7.10
CA PHE A 41 4.72 13.12 7.37
C PHE A 41 5.71 12.15 8.00
N GLN A 42 5.20 11.30 8.90
CA GLN A 42 5.99 10.21 9.50
C GLN A 42 6.17 9.05 8.51
N LEU A 43 5.23 8.90 7.57
CA LEU A 43 5.28 7.91 6.50
C LEU A 43 4.64 8.47 5.23
N VAL A 44 5.34 8.35 4.10
CA VAL A 44 4.78 8.64 2.77
C VAL A 44 4.83 7.37 1.93
N GLN A 45 3.68 7.01 1.35
CA GLN A 45 3.50 5.79 0.56
C GLN A 45 3.34 6.16 -0.92
N ALA A 46 3.77 5.29 -1.84
CA ALA A 46 3.44 5.43 -3.26
C ALA A 46 2.95 4.10 -3.84
N LYS A 47 2.08 4.18 -4.85
CA LYS A 47 1.69 3.04 -5.70
C LYS A 47 2.22 3.33 -7.09
N VAL A 48 2.96 2.39 -7.67
CA VAL A 48 3.68 2.64 -8.93
C VAL A 48 3.63 1.39 -9.77
N ASP A 49 3.18 1.53 -11.01
CA ASP A 49 3.24 0.44 -11.97
C ASP A 49 4.68 -0.11 -12.07
N ALA A 50 4.86 -1.43 -12.06
CA ALA A 50 6.22 -1.97 -12.08
C ALA A 50 6.95 -1.71 -13.40
N GLN A 51 6.23 -1.36 -14.47
CA GLN A 51 6.83 -0.97 -15.75
C GLN A 51 7.29 0.49 -15.76
N ASP A 52 6.85 1.31 -14.81
CA ASP A 52 7.27 2.72 -14.71
C ASP A 52 8.61 2.87 -13.99
N VAL A 53 9.66 2.33 -14.61
CA VAL A 53 11.03 2.36 -14.07
C VAL A 53 11.58 3.77 -13.87
N VAL A 54 11.03 4.76 -14.57
CA VAL A 54 11.41 6.16 -14.44
C VAL A 54 10.90 6.72 -13.12
N LEU A 55 9.61 6.55 -12.83
CA LEU A 55 9.03 6.97 -11.56
C LEU A 55 9.64 6.20 -10.38
N LEU A 56 9.90 4.90 -10.54
CA LEU A 56 10.62 4.10 -9.53
C LEU A 56 11.98 4.70 -9.18
N SER A 57 12.77 5.05 -10.19
CA SER A 57 14.09 5.64 -10.00
C SER A 57 14.00 7.02 -9.34
N ALA A 58 13.01 7.84 -9.73
CA ALA A 58 12.78 9.16 -9.13
C ALA A 58 12.38 9.06 -7.65
N LEU A 59 11.52 8.12 -7.29
CA LEU A 59 11.15 7.84 -5.90
C LEU A 59 12.38 7.38 -5.11
N GLN A 60 13.15 6.41 -5.62
CA GLN A 60 14.37 5.95 -4.94
C GLN A 60 15.37 7.09 -4.70
N ALA A 61 15.54 7.98 -5.68
CA ALA A 61 16.38 9.17 -5.53
C ALA A 61 15.83 10.16 -4.47
N ALA A 62 14.51 10.21 -4.28
CA ALA A 62 13.85 10.95 -3.21
C ALA A 62 13.86 10.23 -1.84
N GLY A 63 14.57 9.10 -1.71
CA GLY A 63 14.69 8.34 -0.47
C GLY A 63 13.60 7.30 -0.24
N PHE A 64 12.75 7.04 -1.24
CA PHE A 64 11.72 6.02 -1.16
C PHE A 64 12.36 4.62 -1.23
N GLN A 65 11.95 3.72 -0.34
CA GLN A 65 12.38 2.32 -0.32
C GLN A 65 11.34 1.40 -0.96
N PHE A 66 11.72 0.16 -1.29
CA PHE A 66 10.79 -0.86 -1.75
C PHE A 66 10.25 -1.62 -0.54
N ALA A 67 8.92 -1.77 -0.44
CA ALA A 67 8.33 -2.49 0.67
C ALA A 67 7.57 -3.75 0.26
N GLU A 68 6.87 -3.79 -0.89
CA GLU A 68 6.37 -5.05 -1.49
C GLU A 68 5.95 -4.88 -2.95
N GLY A 69 5.81 -5.99 -3.66
CA GLY A 69 5.15 -6.02 -4.98
C GLY A 69 3.74 -6.58 -4.84
N GLU A 70 2.80 -6.02 -5.60
CA GLU A 70 1.43 -6.51 -5.72
C GLU A 70 1.23 -7.13 -7.11
N ILE A 71 0.32 -8.10 -7.22
CA ILE A 71 -0.13 -8.64 -8.51
C ILE A 71 -1.65 -8.63 -8.48
N ASN A 72 -2.26 -7.94 -9.43
CA ASN A 72 -3.70 -7.99 -9.62
C ASN A 72 -4.04 -9.08 -10.63
N VAL A 73 -4.87 -10.03 -10.23
CA VAL A 73 -5.30 -11.16 -11.06
C VAL A 73 -6.80 -11.07 -11.28
N ARG A 74 -7.24 -11.31 -12.52
CA ARG A 74 -8.66 -11.43 -12.86
C ARG A 74 -8.95 -12.86 -13.29
N ILE A 75 -10.01 -13.45 -12.76
CA ILE A 75 -10.45 -14.81 -13.10
C ILE A 75 -11.88 -14.72 -13.63
N SER A 76 -12.11 -15.24 -14.84
CA SER A 76 -13.45 -15.35 -15.41
C SER A 76 -14.20 -16.52 -14.78
N LEU A 77 -15.36 -16.25 -14.20
CA LEU A 77 -16.21 -17.29 -13.65
C LEU A 77 -16.92 -18.03 -14.78
N SER A 78 -16.80 -19.36 -14.81
CA SER A 78 -17.64 -20.21 -15.65
C SER A 78 -18.83 -20.72 -14.86
N SER A 79 -19.95 -20.97 -15.54
CA SER A 79 -21.15 -21.57 -14.93
C SER A 79 -20.94 -23.00 -14.38
N LYS A 80 -19.77 -23.61 -14.65
CA LYS A 80 -19.38 -24.94 -14.16
C LYS A 80 -18.50 -24.89 -12.91
N LEU A 81 -18.31 -23.73 -12.29
CA LEU A 81 -17.56 -23.64 -11.05
C LEU A 81 -18.36 -24.32 -9.93
N ALA A 82 -18.07 -25.60 -9.69
CA ALA A 82 -18.59 -26.30 -8.54
C ALA A 82 -17.97 -25.68 -7.29
N LEU A 83 -18.80 -25.17 -6.38
CA LEU A 83 -18.36 -24.72 -5.07
C LEU A 83 -17.80 -25.95 -4.33
N VAL A 84 -16.48 -26.04 -4.22
CA VAL A 84 -15.85 -27.13 -3.46
C VAL A 84 -15.86 -26.71 -1.98
N GLY A 85 -16.79 -27.28 -1.22
CA GLY A 85 -16.91 -27.07 0.22
C GLY A 85 -18.18 -26.32 0.64
N ALA A 86 -18.80 -26.76 1.73
CA ALA A 86 -19.92 -26.08 2.36
C ALA A 86 -19.39 -24.95 3.26
N ALA A 87 -19.23 -23.75 2.69
CA ALA A 87 -18.99 -22.55 3.49
C ALA A 87 -20.32 -21.99 4.00
N SER A 88 -20.35 -21.57 5.27
CA SER A 88 -21.47 -20.84 5.85
C SER A 88 -21.08 -19.37 6.09
N PRO A 89 -22.01 -18.41 6.02
CA PRO A 89 -21.72 -17.02 6.38
C PRO A 89 -21.22 -16.92 7.81
N ALA A 90 -20.15 -16.14 8.05
CA ALA A 90 -19.63 -15.87 9.38
C ALA A 90 -20.55 -14.91 10.15
N GLY A 91 -20.76 -15.18 11.44
CA GLY A 91 -21.52 -14.34 12.36
C GLY A 91 -20.63 -13.63 13.39
N GLU A 92 -21.26 -12.86 14.30
CA GLU A 92 -20.53 -12.09 15.32
C GLU A 92 -19.68 -12.96 16.27
N SER A 93 -20.15 -14.18 16.56
CA SER A 93 -19.40 -15.14 17.39
C SER A 93 -18.08 -15.59 16.76
N ASP A 94 -17.95 -15.47 15.43
CA ASP A 94 -16.76 -15.88 14.69
C ASP A 94 -15.68 -14.79 14.68
N ILE A 95 -16.01 -13.54 15.04
CA ILE A 95 -15.09 -12.39 14.99
C ILE A 95 -13.75 -12.69 15.67
N PRO A 96 -13.69 -13.23 16.91
CA PRO A 96 -12.41 -13.50 17.56
C PRO A 96 -11.55 -14.53 16.80
N HIS A 97 -12.20 -15.54 16.22
CA HIS A 97 -11.54 -16.62 15.48
C HIS A 97 -11.02 -16.12 14.14
N VAL A 98 -11.85 -15.37 13.40
CA VAL A 98 -11.47 -14.75 12.13
C VAL A 98 -10.34 -13.74 12.33
N ALA A 99 -10.42 -12.91 13.38
CA ALA A 99 -9.38 -11.94 13.70
C ALA A 99 -8.04 -12.62 14.02
N ALA A 100 -8.04 -13.69 14.82
CA ALA A 100 -6.83 -14.45 15.12
C ALA A 100 -6.23 -15.10 13.86
N ALA A 101 -7.07 -15.72 13.03
CA ALA A 101 -6.64 -16.35 11.78
C ALA A 101 -6.05 -15.31 10.81
N ALA A 102 -6.72 -14.16 10.63
CA ALA A 102 -6.24 -13.08 9.78
C ALA A 102 -4.92 -12.48 10.32
N SER A 103 -4.82 -12.25 11.63
CA SER A 103 -3.60 -11.73 12.26
C SER A 103 -2.39 -12.65 11.98
N ALA A 104 -2.57 -13.96 12.12
CA ALA A 104 -1.52 -14.93 11.81
C ALA A 104 -1.20 -14.98 10.31
N ALA A 105 -2.23 -15.05 9.45
CA ALA A 105 -2.05 -15.19 8.00
C ALA A 105 -1.43 -13.95 7.34
N PHE A 106 -1.72 -12.75 7.84
CA PHE A 106 -1.28 -11.48 7.26
C PHE A 106 -0.17 -10.77 8.06
N ALA A 107 0.53 -11.48 8.95
CA ALA A 107 1.59 -10.92 9.78
C ALA A 107 2.75 -10.29 8.97
N LEU A 108 3.03 -10.83 7.78
CA LEU A 108 4.08 -10.33 6.87
C LEU A 108 3.55 -9.38 5.78
N SER A 109 2.36 -8.83 5.99
CA SER A 109 1.74 -7.89 5.07
C SER A 109 2.56 -6.60 4.91
N ARG A 110 1.93 -5.65 4.23
CA ARG A 110 2.54 -4.38 3.95
C ARG A 110 2.86 -3.56 5.20
N PHE A 111 2.11 -3.80 6.26
CA PHE A 111 2.27 -3.13 7.55
C PHE A 111 3.25 -3.87 8.49
N ARG A 112 4.00 -4.86 8.00
CA ARG A 112 4.98 -5.60 8.82
C ARG A 112 6.00 -4.67 9.43
N ALA A 113 6.33 -4.92 10.70
CA ALA A 113 7.40 -4.26 11.47
C ALA A 113 7.58 -2.80 11.05
N LEU A 114 6.56 -1.96 11.30
CA LEU A 114 6.55 -0.53 10.96
C LEU A 114 7.76 0.26 11.49
N GLY A 115 8.65 -0.34 12.30
CA GLY A 115 10.07 -0.02 12.35
C GLY A 115 10.34 1.49 12.31
N ILE A 116 9.64 2.24 13.16
CA ILE A 116 9.55 3.70 13.05
C ILE A 116 10.91 4.29 13.43
N LYS A 117 11.77 4.43 12.43
CA LYS A 117 12.90 5.35 12.34
C LYS A 117 13.14 5.62 10.84
N LEU A 118 12.63 6.76 10.37
CA LEU A 118 12.94 7.46 9.12
C LEU A 118 12.96 6.65 7.79
N GLY A 119 12.10 7.06 6.85
CA GLY A 119 12.33 6.84 5.42
C GLY A 119 11.97 5.44 4.93
N ILE A 120 10.70 5.06 5.01
CA ILE A 120 10.18 3.92 4.26
C ILE A 120 9.30 4.48 3.17
N ALA A 121 9.45 3.96 1.97
CA ALA A 121 8.40 4.10 0.99
C ALA A 121 7.96 2.78 0.42
N ARG A 122 7.02 2.85 -0.50
CA ARG A 122 6.46 1.69 -1.14
C ARG A 122 6.22 1.99 -2.61
N VAL A 123 6.38 0.96 -3.42
CA VAL A 123 6.19 0.89 -4.86
C VAL A 123 5.18 -0.23 -5.03
N LEU A 124 3.94 0.06 -5.44
CA LEU A 124 2.94 -0.99 -5.61
C LEU A 124 2.77 -1.30 -7.10
N ARG A 125 3.48 -2.35 -7.55
CA ARG A 125 3.32 -2.98 -8.87
C ARG A 125 1.82 -3.18 -9.18
N SER A 126 1.31 -2.49 -10.20
CA SER A 126 0.14 -2.97 -10.93
C SER A 126 0.64 -3.80 -12.10
N VAL A 127 0.05 -4.98 -12.30
CA VAL A 127 0.03 -5.62 -13.62
C VAL A 127 -1.44 -5.81 -13.89
N GLY A 128 -1.94 -5.12 -14.90
CA GLY A 128 -3.34 -5.15 -15.30
C GLY A 128 -3.56 -4.43 -16.60
#